data_AF-A0A6N8JPR5-F1
#
_entry.id   AF-A0A6N8JPR5-F1
#
_cell.length_a   1.000
_cell.length_b   1.000
_cell.length_c   1.000
_cell.angle_alpha   90.00
_cell.angle_beta   90.00
_cell.angle_gamma   90.00
#
_symmetry.space_group_name_H-M   'P 1'
#
loop_
_entity.id
_entity.type
_entity.pdbx_description
1 polymer ?
#
loop_
_entity_poly.entity_id
_entity_poly.type
_entity_poly.pdbx_seq_one_letter_code
_entity_poly.pdbx_strand_id
1 'polypeptide(L)'
;MTLRDLWLIIRHYAKWVVVVPILCALLAGGFVFAKESAKGESYTAKATLTVTDPSGLLNAASLSNLSNAIAQNAVSLLADASATAKADAATQSIEFTAVGENAEDAMDAVNAVAYETADAIRAALMQQSEVYGDSVSGVESASVDAVAQGITSVDRVAALKSCVFTVAEATVASGSGSSNVSKYAAVGLVGGLFVVVCLLAFIDAVRRPLKTKDNVRECTDAPVLAQGATPQDGERLWANVQFASEEPVGSVGVVPVSAVDTQQLCGVLKTAMEAQWPQAHVVAIEGGDLAAATRAGDSAGAVLKCAPLADGMAAAYGARAAQATIVVARTWKDSQAALCDTLKELQLAGGNVVGIVLVD
;
A
#
# COMPACT_ATOMS: atom_id res chain seq x y z
N MET A 1 2.65 -5.83 17.93
CA MET A 1 1.35 -5.22 17.56
C MET A 1 0.36 -6.34 17.31
N THR A 2 -0.71 -6.45 18.09
CA THR A 2 -1.71 -7.51 17.87
C THR A 2 -2.71 -7.11 16.79
N LEU A 3 -3.43 -8.07 16.18
CA LEU A 3 -4.50 -7.78 15.22
C LEU A 3 -5.60 -6.89 15.83
N ARG A 4 -5.85 -7.05 17.14
CA ARG A 4 -6.80 -6.24 17.91
C ARG A 4 -6.33 -4.78 18.01
N ASP A 5 -5.04 -4.56 18.25
CA ASP A 5 -4.47 -3.21 18.28
C ASP A 5 -4.55 -2.52 16.94
N LEU A 6 -4.24 -3.25 15.85
CA LEU A 6 -4.34 -2.73 14.50
C LEU A 6 -5.77 -2.29 14.19
N TRP A 7 -6.76 -3.11 14.55
CA TRP A 7 -8.17 -2.78 14.34
C TRP A 7 -8.61 -1.53 15.12
N LEU A 8 -8.17 -1.38 16.37
CA LEU A 8 -8.45 -0.18 17.16
C LEU A 8 -7.86 1.08 16.54
N ILE A 9 -6.62 1.01 16.04
CA ILE A 9 -5.97 2.15 15.37
C ILE A 9 -6.69 2.49 14.06
N ILE A 10 -7.06 1.48 13.27
CA ILE A 10 -7.83 1.69 12.04
C ILE A 10 -9.16 2.38 12.36
N ARG A 11 -9.84 1.96 13.43
CA ARG A 11 -11.10 2.60 13.85
C ARG A 11 -10.89 4.05 14.30
N HIS A 12 -9.83 4.32 15.06
CA HIS A 12 -9.51 5.68 15.51
C HIS A 12 -9.13 6.59 14.34
N TYR A 13 -8.33 6.10 13.40
CA TYR A 13 -7.85 6.82 12.21
C TYR A 13 -8.66 6.52 10.94
N ALA A 14 -9.92 6.10 11.06
CA ALA A 14 -10.72 5.63 9.93
C ALA A 14 -10.81 6.67 8.79
N LYS A 15 -10.90 7.96 9.15
CA LYS A 15 -10.89 9.07 8.18
C LYS A 15 -9.61 9.08 7.34
N TRP A 16 -8.45 8.89 7.97
CA TRP A 16 -7.15 8.86 7.27
C TRP A 16 -7.00 7.63 6.38
N VAL A 17 -7.47 6.47 6.87
CA VAL A 17 -7.48 5.20 6.11
C VAL A 17 -8.33 5.29 4.85
N VAL A 18 -9.33 6.17 4.80
CA VAL A 18 -10.16 6.39 3.61
C VAL A 18 -9.62 7.52 2.73
N VAL A 19 -9.22 8.65 3.33
CA VAL A 19 -8.83 9.86 2.57
C VAL A 19 -7.54 9.64 1.78
N VAL A 20 -6.52 9.03 2.39
CA VAL A 20 -5.20 8.91 1.74
C VAL A 20 -5.22 7.96 0.54
N PRO A 21 -5.87 6.77 0.58
CA PRO A 21 -5.96 5.92 -0.60
C PRO A 21 -6.74 6.57 -1.75
N ILE A 22 -7.80 7.32 -1.45
CA ILE A 22 -8.55 8.08 -2.45
C ILE A 22 -7.63 9.14 -3.08
N LEU A 23 -6.88 9.89 -2.27
CA LEU A 23 -5.94 10.89 -2.77
C LEU A 23 -4.86 10.23 -3.66
N CYS A 24 -4.28 9.11 -3.24
CA CYS A 24 -3.31 8.36 -4.05
C CYS A 24 -3.91 7.85 -5.35
N ALA A 25 -5.15 7.36 -5.34
CA ALA A 25 -5.87 6.92 -6.54
C ALA A 25 -6.11 8.08 -7.51
N LEU A 26 -6.51 9.25 -7.00
CA LEU A 26 -6.71 10.46 -7.80
C LEU A 26 -5.40 10.99 -8.38
N LEU A 27 -4.31 10.98 -7.62
CA LEU A 27 -3.00 11.41 -8.12
C LEU A 27 -2.46 10.46 -9.19
N ALA A 28 -2.54 9.14 -8.95
CA ALA A 28 -2.08 8.14 -9.93
C ALA A 28 -2.94 8.14 -11.20
N GLY A 29 -4.27 8.14 -11.04
CA GLY A 29 -5.22 8.21 -12.15
C GLY A 29 -5.12 9.53 -12.92
N GLY A 30 -5.06 10.66 -12.21
CA GLY A 30 -4.92 11.99 -12.79
C GLY A 30 -3.60 12.18 -13.54
N PHE A 31 -2.50 11.65 -13.03
CA PHE A 31 -1.20 11.69 -13.72
C PHE A 31 -1.24 10.92 -15.05
N VAL A 32 -1.85 9.72 -15.05
CA VAL A 32 -1.99 8.93 -16.28
C VAL A 32 -2.95 9.59 -17.26
N PHE A 33 -4.07 10.15 -16.78
CA PHE A 33 -5.02 10.89 -17.60
C PHE A 33 -4.36 12.12 -18.25
N ALA A 34 -3.56 12.89 -17.50
CA ALA A 34 -2.83 14.02 -18.05
C ALA A 34 -1.78 13.59 -19.08
N LYS A 35 -1.09 12.46 -18.83
CA LYS A 35 -0.12 11.89 -19.78
C LYS A 35 -0.78 11.36 -21.05
N GLU A 36 -1.93 10.71 -20.94
CA GLU A 36 -2.74 10.23 -22.07
C GLU A 36 -3.37 11.39 -22.84
N SER A 37 -3.72 12.50 -22.17
CA SER A 37 -4.23 13.70 -22.85
C SER A 37 -3.13 14.50 -23.55
N ALA A 38 -1.87 14.35 -23.13
CA ALA A 38 -0.71 15.04 -23.71
C ALA A 38 -0.05 14.26 -24.86
N LYS A 39 -0.16 12.93 -24.88
CA LYS A 39 0.12 12.12 -26.08
C LYS A 39 -1.13 12.19 -26.95
N GLY A 40 -1.04 12.77 -28.16
CA GLY A 40 -2.17 12.80 -29.10
C GLY A 40 -2.80 11.42 -29.32
N GLU A 41 -4.03 11.39 -29.84
CA GLU A 41 -4.71 10.14 -30.17
C GLU A 41 -3.81 9.28 -31.06
N SER A 42 -3.55 8.04 -30.63
CA SER A 42 -2.75 7.09 -31.40
C SER A 42 -3.63 5.89 -31.74
N TYR A 43 -3.69 5.55 -33.02
CA TYR A 43 -4.47 4.43 -33.53
C TYR A 43 -3.54 3.25 -33.82
N THR A 44 -3.94 2.06 -33.36
CA THR A 44 -3.19 0.83 -33.62
C THR A 44 -3.94 -0.03 -34.63
N ALA A 45 -3.28 -0.41 -35.73
CA ALA A 45 -3.82 -1.30 -36.76
C ALA A 45 -3.00 -2.60 -36.82
N LYS A 46 -3.63 -3.69 -37.28
CA LYS A 46 -3.01 -5.01 -37.39
C LYS A 46 -3.28 -5.65 -38.75
N ALA A 47 -2.24 -6.16 -39.38
CA ALA A 47 -2.32 -6.98 -40.59
C ALA A 47 -1.58 -8.30 -40.38
N THR A 48 -2.02 -9.36 -41.06
CA THR A 48 -1.41 -10.69 -40.89
C THR A 48 -0.98 -11.24 -42.24
N LEU A 49 0.29 -11.63 -42.36
CA LEU A 49 0.80 -12.36 -43.53
C LEU A 49 0.91 -13.85 -43.18
N THR A 50 0.31 -14.70 -43.99
CA THR A 50 0.44 -16.15 -43.89
C THR A 50 1.21 -16.68 -45.10
N VAL A 51 2.21 -17.54 -44.84
CA VAL A 51 3.01 -18.18 -45.89
C VAL A 51 2.82 -19.69 -45.80
N THR A 52 2.20 -20.26 -46.83
CA THR A 52 1.85 -21.69 -46.87
C THR A 52 2.57 -22.37 -48.02
N ASP A 53 3.22 -23.50 -47.74
CA ASP A 53 3.74 -24.41 -48.77
C ASP A 53 2.70 -25.51 -49.06
N PRO A 54 1.98 -25.47 -50.20
CA PRO A 54 0.99 -26.48 -50.53
C PRO A 54 1.61 -27.83 -50.90
N SER A 55 2.91 -27.87 -51.24
CA SER A 55 3.60 -29.10 -51.61
C SER A 55 3.98 -29.95 -50.38
N GLY A 56 4.09 -29.32 -49.20
CA GLY A 56 4.55 -29.97 -47.97
C GLY A 56 6.00 -30.46 -48.03
N LEU A 57 6.77 -30.01 -49.02
CA LEU A 57 8.15 -30.43 -49.26
C LEU A 57 9.16 -29.53 -48.54
N LEU A 58 8.77 -28.31 -48.18
CA LEU A 58 9.61 -27.36 -47.45
C LEU A 58 9.47 -27.55 -45.94
N ASN A 59 10.58 -27.36 -45.23
CA ASN A 59 10.56 -27.35 -43.77
C ASN A 59 9.86 -26.10 -43.24
N ALA A 60 8.70 -26.29 -42.61
CA ALA A 60 7.90 -25.24 -41.99
C ALA A 60 8.69 -24.34 -41.02
N ALA A 61 9.62 -24.91 -40.26
CA ALA A 61 10.45 -24.15 -39.32
C ALA A 61 11.48 -23.27 -40.04
N SER A 62 12.10 -23.77 -41.11
CA SER A 62 13.03 -22.99 -41.93
C SER A 62 12.32 -21.83 -42.64
N LEU A 63 11.11 -22.08 -43.16
CA LEU A 63 10.30 -21.08 -43.83
C LEU A 63 9.80 -20.01 -42.85
N SER A 64 9.38 -20.40 -41.64
CA SER A 64 8.99 -19.47 -40.57
C SER A 64 10.17 -18.64 -40.05
N ASN A 65 11.38 -19.22 -39.94
CA ASN A 65 12.57 -18.49 -39.54
C ASN A 65 13.00 -17.46 -40.60
N LEU A 66 12.94 -17.84 -41.88
CA LEU A 66 13.25 -16.95 -42.99
C LEU A 66 12.23 -15.80 -43.08
N SER A 67 10.93 -16.11 -42.97
CA SER A 67 9.88 -15.10 -42.99
C SER A 67 9.99 -14.14 -41.81
N ASN A 68 10.29 -14.62 -40.61
CA ASN A 68 10.52 -13.80 -39.43
C ASN A 68 11.75 -12.88 -39.59
N ALA A 69 12.86 -13.39 -40.12
CA ALA A 69 14.07 -12.59 -40.35
C ALA A 69 13.82 -11.46 -41.37
N ILE A 70 13.11 -11.75 -42.45
CA ILE A 70 12.74 -10.76 -43.47
C ILE A 70 11.75 -9.73 -42.91
N ALA A 71 10.76 -10.17 -42.13
CA ALA A 71 9.80 -9.28 -41.48
C ALA A 71 10.44 -8.31 -40.49
N GLN A 72 11.39 -8.79 -39.68
CA GLN A 72 12.14 -7.92 -38.77
C GLN A 72 13.01 -6.91 -39.52
N ASN A 73 13.57 -7.31 -40.65
CA ASN A 73 14.36 -6.41 -41.50
C ASN A 73 13.45 -5.33 -42.14
N ALA A 74 12.32 -5.72 -42.73
CA ALA A 74 11.35 -4.80 -43.31
C ALA A 74 10.84 -3.77 -42.29
N VAL A 75 10.49 -4.21 -41.08
CA VAL A 75 10.10 -3.31 -39.98
C VAL A 75 11.24 -2.37 -39.57
N SER A 76 12.50 -2.81 -39.61
CA SER A 76 13.66 -1.98 -39.26
C SER A 76 14.03 -0.93 -40.31
N LEU A 77 13.59 -1.13 -41.56
CA LEU A 77 13.82 -0.21 -42.69
C LEU A 77 12.79 0.92 -42.73
N LEU A 78 11.66 0.79 -42.02
CA LEU A 78 10.73 1.90 -41.85
C LEU A 78 11.35 2.96 -40.94
N ALA A 79 11.60 4.14 -41.51
CA ALA A 79 12.21 5.28 -40.83
C ALA A 79 11.39 5.80 -39.63
N ASP A 80 10.07 5.53 -39.60
CA ASP A 80 9.15 5.89 -38.53
C ASP A 80 8.71 4.62 -37.76
N ALA A 81 9.51 4.27 -36.74
CA ALA A 81 9.43 3.03 -35.98
C ALA A 81 8.22 2.94 -35.02
N SER A 82 7.01 2.88 -35.56
CA SER A 82 5.81 2.46 -34.80
C SER A 82 5.29 1.06 -35.19
N ALA A 83 5.88 0.46 -36.24
CA ALA A 83 5.57 -0.87 -36.70
C ALA A 83 6.36 -1.94 -35.91
N THR A 84 5.72 -3.08 -35.65
CA THR A 84 6.33 -4.28 -35.05
C THR A 84 5.86 -5.51 -35.81
N ALA A 85 6.70 -6.54 -35.89
CA ALA A 85 6.36 -7.83 -36.48
C ALA A 85 6.50 -8.93 -35.42
N LYS A 86 5.51 -9.82 -35.35
CA LYS A 86 5.52 -10.99 -34.48
C LYS A 86 5.18 -12.24 -35.29
N ALA A 87 6.17 -13.11 -35.49
CA ALA A 87 5.96 -14.40 -36.13
C ALA A 87 5.33 -15.42 -35.17
N ASP A 88 4.40 -16.21 -35.68
CA ASP A 88 3.83 -17.40 -35.05
C ASP A 88 4.15 -18.62 -35.91
N ALA A 89 5.05 -19.46 -35.41
CA ALA A 89 5.50 -20.66 -36.09
C ALA A 89 4.44 -21.77 -36.15
N ALA A 90 3.45 -21.76 -35.25
CA ALA A 90 2.38 -22.76 -35.22
C ALA A 90 1.36 -22.52 -36.34
N THR A 91 1.11 -21.25 -36.67
CA THR A 91 0.18 -20.84 -37.73
C THR A 91 0.87 -20.42 -39.02
N GLN A 92 2.21 -20.45 -39.07
CA GLN A 92 3.03 -20.00 -40.20
C GLN A 92 2.67 -18.57 -40.65
N SER A 93 2.38 -17.70 -39.68
CA SER A 93 1.91 -16.34 -39.93
C SER A 93 2.76 -15.30 -39.22
N ILE A 94 2.76 -14.07 -39.74
CA ILE A 94 3.41 -12.92 -39.14
C ILE A 94 2.34 -11.86 -38.91
N GLU A 95 2.15 -11.47 -37.65
CA GLU A 95 1.30 -10.34 -37.27
C GLU A 95 2.15 -9.06 -37.30
N PHE A 96 1.74 -8.10 -38.12
CA PHE A 96 2.28 -6.75 -38.14
C PHE A 96 1.36 -5.84 -37.33
N THR A 97 1.94 -4.95 -36.52
CA THR A 97 1.21 -3.96 -35.75
C THR A 97 1.86 -2.60 -35.93
N ALA A 98 1.14 -1.58 -36.40
CA ALA A 98 1.65 -0.21 -36.53
C ALA A 98 0.79 0.78 -35.72
N VAL A 99 1.41 1.90 -35.31
CA VAL A 99 0.74 2.99 -34.59
C VAL A 99 0.80 4.28 -35.42
N GLY A 100 -0.36 4.85 -35.76
CA GLY A 100 -0.48 6.09 -36.52
C GLY A 100 -1.21 7.18 -35.72
N GLU A 101 -1.11 8.44 -36.19
CA GLU A 101 -1.86 9.56 -35.63
C GLU A 101 -3.36 9.43 -35.92
N ASN A 102 -3.71 8.83 -37.06
CA ASN A 102 -5.08 8.59 -37.49
C ASN A 102 -5.29 7.10 -37.81
N ALA A 103 -6.54 6.65 -37.84
CA ALA A 103 -6.89 5.25 -38.16
C ALA A 103 -6.39 4.83 -39.54
N GLU A 104 -6.47 5.72 -40.53
CA GLU A 104 -6.08 5.49 -41.92
C GLU A 104 -4.55 5.35 -42.05
N ASP A 105 -3.78 6.28 -41.46
CA ASP A 105 -2.31 6.21 -41.46
C ASP A 105 -1.78 4.92 -40.82
N ALA A 106 -2.41 4.46 -39.74
CA ALA A 106 -2.05 3.21 -39.08
C ALA A 106 -2.31 1.99 -39.97
N MET A 107 -3.45 1.98 -40.68
CA MET A 107 -3.81 0.91 -41.62
C MET A 107 -2.88 0.89 -42.84
N ASP A 108 -2.62 2.04 -43.44
CA ASP A 108 -1.75 2.17 -44.60
C ASP A 108 -0.33 1.74 -44.27
N ALA A 109 0.21 2.19 -43.13
CA ALA A 109 1.54 1.79 -42.67
C ALA A 109 1.64 0.27 -42.45
N VAL A 110 0.68 -0.35 -41.74
CA VAL A 110 0.74 -1.78 -41.44
C VAL A 110 0.54 -2.65 -42.68
N ASN A 111 -0.36 -2.24 -43.59
CA ASN A 111 -0.60 -2.95 -44.85
C ASN A 111 0.59 -2.82 -45.80
N ALA A 112 1.21 -1.65 -45.89
CA ALA A 112 2.42 -1.43 -46.69
C ALA A 112 3.57 -2.36 -46.24
N VAL A 113 3.85 -2.44 -44.94
CA VAL A 113 4.87 -3.35 -44.39
C VAL A 113 4.53 -4.81 -44.67
N ALA A 114 3.26 -5.20 -44.56
CA ALA A 114 2.84 -6.58 -44.80
C ALA A 114 3.04 -6.98 -46.27
N TYR A 115 2.70 -6.10 -47.22
CA TYR A 115 2.92 -6.32 -48.65
C TYR A 115 4.41 -6.32 -49.02
N GLU A 116 5.18 -5.35 -48.52
CA GLU A 116 6.63 -5.29 -48.75
C GLU A 116 7.33 -6.53 -48.21
N THR A 117 6.94 -7.00 -47.02
CA THR A 117 7.47 -8.25 -46.45
C THR A 117 7.08 -9.46 -47.29
N ALA A 118 5.83 -9.53 -47.79
CA ALA A 118 5.39 -10.62 -48.65
C ALA A 118 6.20 -10.68 -49.94
N ASP A 119 6.46 -9.54 -50.57
CA ASP A 119 7.25 -9.44 -51.79
C ASP A 119 8.74 -9.75 -51.56
N ALA A 120 9.30 -9.31 -50.43
CA ALA A 120 10.66 -9.64 -50.04
C ALA A 120 10.84 -11.16 -49.78
N ILE A 121 9.87 -11.81 -49.14
CA ILE A 121 9.91 -13.27 -48.93
C ILE A 121 9.78 -13.99 -50.28
N ARG A 122 8.87 -13.56 -51.16
CA ARG A 122 8.75 -14.11 -52.52
C ARG A 122 10.08 -14.02 -53.28
N ALA A 123 10.72 -12.85 -53.27
CA ALA A 123 12.00 -12.64 -53.93
C ALA A 123 13.10 -13.55 -53.35
N ALA A 124 13.18 -13.68 -52.02
CA ALA A 124 14.15 -14.55 -51.37
C ALA A 124 13.95 -16.04 -51.73
N LEU A 125 12.69 -16.51 -51.78
CA LEU A 125 12.40 -17.89 -52.19
C LEU A 125 12.69 -18.12 -53.68
N MET A 126 12.40 -17.14 -54.55
CA MET A 126 12.76 -17.23 -55.97
C MET A 126 14.28 -17.29 -56.16
N GLN A 127 15.04 -16.45 -55.47
CA GLN A 127 16.50 -16.48 -55.50
C GLN A 127 17.05 -17.83 -55.02
N GLN A 128 16.49 -18.40 -53.94
CA GLN A 128 16.85 -19.75 -53.52
C GLN A 128 16.52 -20.78 -54.61
N SER A 129 15.36 -20.67 -55.26
CA SER A 129 14.95 -21.58 -56.32
C SER A 129 15.87 -21.52 -57.55
N GLU A 130 16.41 -20.35 -57.88
CA GLU A 130 17.36 -20.16 -58.98
C GLU A 130 18.73 -20.74 -58.64
N VAL A 131 19.25 -20.46 -57.44
CA VAL A 131 20.53 -21.04 -56.97
C VAL A 131 20.44 -22.57 -56.93
N TYR A 132 19.33 -23.12 -56.43
CA TYR A 132 19.10 -24.57 -56.45
C TYR A 132 18.93 -25.09 -57.88
N GLY A 133 18.19 -24.40 -58.74
CA GLY A 133 18.01 -24.80 -60.14
C GLY A 133 19.33 -24.84 -60.91
N ASP A 134 20.17 -23.83 -60.75
CA ASP A 134 21.46 -23.69 -61.46
C ASP A 134 22.48 -24.74 -60.99
N SER A 135 22.50 -25.03 -59.69
CA SER A 135 23.31 -26.12 -59.11
C SER A 135 22.93 -27.52 -59.62
N VAL A 136 21.69 -27.68 -60.09
CA VAL A 136 21.17 -28.95 -60.64
C VAL A 136 21.49 -29.09 -62.12
N SER A 137 21.49 -27.99 -62.88
CA SER A 137 21.93 -27.97 -64.29
C SER A 137 23.45 -28.07 -64.46
N GLY A 138 24.24 -27.76 -63.43
CA GLY A 138 25.71 -27.80 -63.47
C GLY A 138 26.37 -29.08 -62.95
N VAL A 139 25.62 -30.06 -62.41
CA VAL A 139 26.20 -31.26 -61.77
C VAL A 139 25.55 -32.53 -62.35
N GLU A 140 26.22 -33.15 -63.33
CA GLU A 140 26.10 -34.60 -63.53
C GLU A 140 26.60 -35.28 -62.24
N SER A 141 25.66 -35.73 -61.42
CA SER A 141 25.83 -36.73 -60.36
C SER A 141 26.92 -36.47 -59.31
N ALA A 142 26.51 -36.03 -58.12
CA ALA A 142 26.61 -36.84 -56.88
C ALA A 142 26.41 -35.98 -55.61
N SER A 143 25.31 -36.24 -54.91
CA SER A 143 25.41 -36.61 -53.49
C SER A 143 24.19 -37.43 -53.11
N VAL A 144 24.45 -38.73 -52.93
CA VAL A 144 23.53 -39.76 -52.49
C VAL A 144 23.26 -39.53 -51.00
N ASP A 145 22.20 -38.79 -50.70
CA ASP A 145 21.53 -38.83 -49.38
C ASP A 145 20.06 -38.35 -49.42
N ALA A 146 19.57 -37.84 -50.56
CA ALA A 146 18.16 -37.47 -50.75
C ALA A 146 17.28 -38.60 -51.34
N VAL A 147 17.84 -39.79 -51.57
CA VAL A 147 17.15 -40.94 -52.20
C VAL A 147 16.26 -41.71 -51.21
N ALA A 148 16.16 -41.28 -49.94
CA ALA A 148 15.29 -41.94 -48.97
C ALA A 148 13.81 -41.46 -48.98
N GLN A 149 13.44 -40.41 -49.74
CA GLN A 149 12.05 -39.90 -49.78
C GLN A 149 11.47 -39.64 -51.18
N GLY A 150 12.18 -39.92 -52.27
CA GLY A 150 11.66 -39.73 -53.63
C GLY A 150 11.44 -38.28 -54.07
N ILE A 151 12.00 -37.31 -53.34
CA ILE A 151 11.90 -35.87 -53.64
C ILE A 151 13.13 -35.48 -54.47
N THR A 152 12.93 -35.12 -55.73
CA THR A 152 14.01 -34.64 -56.59
C THR A 152 14.33 -33.17 -56.30
N SER A 153 15.52 -32.71 -56.67
CA SER A 153 15.89 -31.29 -56.58
C SER A 153 14.95 -30.39 -57.41
N VAL A 154 14.37 -30.93 -58.48
CA VAL A 154 13.33 -30.29 -59.29
C VAL A 154 12.05 -30.10 -58.50
N ASP A 155 11.64 -31.08 -57.68
CA ASP A 155 10.46 -30.98 -56.82
C ASP A 155 10.63 -29.92 -55.72
N ARG A 156 11.84 -29.73 -55.20
CA ARG A 156 12.15 -28.64 -54.26
C ARG A 156 12.11 -27.25 -54.90
N VAL A 157 12.58 -27.12 -56.15
CA VAL A 157 12.48 -25.85 -56.90
C VAL A 157 11.02 -25.53 -57.22
N ALA A 158 10.20 -26.53 -57.57
CA ALA A 158 8.77 -26.37 -57.76
C ALA A 158 8.05 -25.99 -56.45
N ALA A 159 8.42 -26.60 -55.33
CA ALA A 159 7.91 -26.28 -54.00
C ALA A 159 8.15 -24.80 -53.63
N LEU A 160 9.39 -24.31 -53.78
CA LEU A 160 9.77 -22.92 -53.52
C LEU A 160 8.96 -21.93 -54.38
N LYS A 161 8.67 -22.28 -55.64
CA LYS A 161 7.85 -21.46 -56.55
C LYS A 161 6.36 -21.55 -56.28
N SER A 162 5.91 -22.58 -55.57
CA SER A 162 4.50 -22.86 -55.28
C SER A 162 3.99 -22.28 -53.95
N CYS A 163 4.85 -21.63 -53.16
CA CYS A 163 4.43 -21.02 -51.90
C CYS A 163 3.32 -19.97 -52.11
N VAL A 164 2.26 -20.10 -51.32
CA VAL A 164 1.11 -19.19 -51.33
C VAL A 164 1.29 -18.18 -50.21
N PHE A 165 1.05 -16.91 -50.54
CA PHE A 165 1.18 -15.78 -49.63
C PHE A 165 -0.17 -15.08 -49.53
N THR A 166 -0.73 -15.06 -48.33
CA THR A 166 -2.04 -14.43 -48.07
C THR A 166 -1.83 -13.30 -47.07
N VAL A 167 -2.15 -12.07 -47.49
CA VAL A 167 -2.16 -10.90 -46.60
C VAL A 167 -3.61 -10.66 -46.19
N ALA A 168 -3.89 -10.75 -44.89
CA ALA A 168 -5.13 -10.27 -44.28
C ALA A 168 -4.92 -8.80 -43.90
N GLU A 169 -5.53 -7.91 -44.67
CA GLU A 169 -5.40 -6.46 -44.50
C GLU A 169 -6.04 -5.98 -43.21
N ALA A 170 -5.45 -4.92 -42.64
CA ALA A 170 -6.06 -4.17 -41.57
C ALA A 170 -7.31 -3.44 -42.07
N THR A 171 -8.48 -3.83 -41.55
CA THR A 171 -9.77 -3.20 -41.88
C THR A 171 -10.36 -2.37 -40.72
N VAL A 172 -9.78 -2.50 -39.52
CA VAL A 172 -10.21 -1.76 -38.31
C VAL A 172 -8.98 -1.38 -37.49
N ALA A 173 -8.88 -0.10 -37.12
CA ALA A 173 -7.87 0.40 -36.21
C ALA A 173 -8.50 0.63 -34.83
N SER A 174 -7.81 0.20 -33.78
CA SER A 174 -8.23 0.45 -32.40
C SER A 174 -7.65 1.78 -31.95
N GLY A 175 -8.51 2.75 -31.62
CA GLY A 175 -8.06 3.94 -30.90
C GLY A 175 -7.53 3.57 -29.52
N SER A 176 -6.56 4.32 -29.00
CA SER A 176 -5.91 4.06 -27.70
C SER A 176 -6.85 4.20 -26.46
N GLY A 177 -8.17 4.19 -26.64
CA GLY A 177 -9.19 4.40 -25.61
C GLY A 177 -9.41 3.25 -24.63
N SER A 178 -8.45 2.35 -24.43
CA SER A 178 -8.49 1.43 -23.28
C SER A 178 -7.90 2.17 -22.08
N SER A 179 -8.79 2.70 -21.24
CA SER A 179 -8.47 3.55 -20.09
C SER A 179 -7.53 2.87 -19.09
N ASN A 180 -6.23 2.94 -19.32
CA ASN A 180 -5.23 2.50 -18.34
C ASN A 180 -5.36 3.30 -17.05
N VAL A 181 -5.95 4.51 -17.11
CA VAL A 181 -6.38 5.31 -15.96
C VAL A 181 -7.07 4.46 -14.88
N SER A 182 -7.98 3.55 -15.26
CA SER A 182 -8.70 2.69 -14.30
C SER A 182 -7.76 1.72 -13.58
N LYS A 183 -6.81 1.11 -14.30
CA LYS A 183 -5.80 0.20 -13.75
C LYS A 183 -4.84 0.94 -12.81
N TYR A 184 -4.37 2.12 -13.21
CA TYR A 184 -3.44 2.91 -12.39
C TYR A 184 -4.12 3.56 -11.19
N ALA A 185 -5.41 3.92 -11.29
CA ALA A 185 -6.20 4.35 -10.14
C ALA A 185 -6.36 3.22 -9.10
N ALA A 186 -6.62 1.98 -9.56
CA ALA A 186 -6.68 0.82 -8.67
C ALA A 186 -5.34 0.54 -7.98
N VAL A 187 -4.23 0.62 -8.72
CA VAL A 187 -2.87 0.51 -8.14
C VAL A 187 -2.61 1.64 -7.12
N GLY A 188 -3.03 2.87 -7.43
CA GLY A 188 -2.92 4.01 -6.52
C GLY A 188 -3.73 3.82 -5.23
N LEU A 189 -4.91 3.21 -5.30
CA LEU A 189 -5.73 2.89 -4.14
C LEU A 189 -5.05 1.84 -3.24
N VAL A 190 -4.58 0.73 -3.83
CA VAL A 190 -3.89 -0.32 -3.07
C VAL A 190 -2.58 0.19 -2.47
N GLY A 191 -1.80 0.94 -3.24
CA GLY A 191 -0.57 1.56 -2.78
C GLY A 191 -0.81 2.57 -1.66
N GLY A 192 -1.82 3.43 -1.79
CA GLY A 192 -2.20 4.39 -0.77
C GLY A 192 -2.65 3.70 0.53
N LEU A 193 -3.43 2.62 0.44
CA LEU A 193 -3.84 1.85 1.62
C LEU A 193 -2.64 1.27 2.35
N PHE A 194 -1.68 0.70 1.62
CA PHE A 194 -0.46 0.16 2.18
C PHE A 194 0.36 1.24 2.91
N VAL A 195 0.55 2.40 2.28
CA VAL A 195 1.29 3.53 2.87
C VAL A 195 0.64 3.99 4.18
N VAL A 196 -0.69 4.11 4.24
CA VAL A 196 -1.37 4.52 5.48
C VAL A 196 -1.17 3.48 6.58
N VAL A 197 -1.34 2.20 6.26
CA VAL A 197 -1.16 1.14 7.27
C VAL A 197 0.27 1.14 7.80
N CYS A 198 1.27 1.30 6.93
CA CYS A 198 2.68 1.43 7.33
C CYS A 198 2.92 2.67 8.22
N LEU A 199 2.36 3.82 7.86
CA LEU A 199 2.48 5.05 8.65
C LEU A 199 1.83 4.88 10.04
N LEU A 200 0.64 4.28 10.09
CA LEU A 200 -0.05 4.03 11.36
C LEU A 200 0.71 3.03 12.23
N ALA A 201 1.26 1.97 11.66
CA ALA A 201 2.11 1.02 12.37
C ALA A 201 3.39 1.68 12.88
N PHE A 202 3.99 2.59 12.11
CA PHE A 202 5.16 3.36 12.53
C PHE A 202 4.82 4.31 13.69
N ILE A 203 3.73 5.06 13.60
CA ILE A 203 3.24 5.93 14.69
C ILE A 203 3.01 5.09 15.94
N ASP A 204 2.40 3.91 15.81
CA ASP A 204 2.17 3.00 16.93
C ASP A 204 3.47 2.51 17.56
N ALA A 205 4.43 2.10 16.73
CA ALA A 205 5.72 1.60 17.19
C ALA A 205 6.53 2.67 17.94
N VAL A 206 6.48 3.92 17.48
CA VAL A 206 7.22 5.04 18.07
C VAL A 206 6.52 5.62 19.30
N ARG A 207 5.20 5.89 19.20
CA ARG A 207 4.47 6.54 20.28
C ARG A 207 3.94 5.59 21.34
N ARG A 208 3.69 4.32 21.00
CA ARG A 208 3.04 3.32 21.87
C ARG A 208 1.92 3.93 22.73
N PRO A 209 0.87 4.48 22.09
CA PRO A 209 -0.19 5.16 22.80
C PRO A 209 -0.96 4.20 23.71
N LEU A 210 -1.46 4.71 24.83
CA LEU A 210 -2.36 3.96 25.71
C LEU A 210 -3.72 3.80 25.03
N LYS A 211 -4.06 2.59 24.56
CA LYS A 211 -5.34 2.32 23.87
C LYS A 211 -6.37 1.67 24.78
N THR A 212 -5.92 0.77 25.64
CA THR A 212 -6.77 -0.10 26.46
C THR A 212 -6.10 -0.38 27.81
N LYS A 213 -6.88 -0.92 28.75
CA LYS A 213 -6.39 -1.36 30.07
C LYS A 213 -5.26 -2.40 29.97
N ASP A 214 -5.28 -3.23 28.93
CA ASP A 214 -4.24 -4.24 28.71
C ASP A 214 -2.88 -3.59 28.40
N ASN A 215 -2.86 -2.49 27.65
CA ASN A 215 -1.64 -1.73 27.36
C ASN A 215 -1.04 -1.07 28.60
N VAL A 216 -1.85 -0.77 29.61
CA VAL A 216 -1.35 -0.28 30.91
C VAL A 216 -0.67 -1.43 31.66
N ARG A 217 -1.30 -2.61 31.71
CA ARG A 217 -0.75 -3.80 32.39
C ARG A 217 0.58 -4.29 31.81
N GLU A 218 0.83 -4.04 30.52
CA GLU A 218 2.12 -4.38 29.91
C GLU A 218 3.30 -3.54 30.44
N CYS A 219 3.01 -2.35 30.98
CA CYS A 219 4.05 -1.38 31.36
C CYS A 219 4.11 -1.11 32.88
N THR A 220 3.06 -1.47 33.62
CA THR A 220 2.99 -1.33 35.08
C THR A 220 2.04 -2.36 35.68
N ASP A 221 2.36 -2.81 36.90
CA ASP A 221 1.52 -3.69 37.70
C ASP A 221 0.37 -2.94 38.39
N ALA A 222 0.38 -1.60 38.34
CA ALA A 222 -0.66 -0.77 38.95
C ALA A 222 -2.04 -1.06 38.32
N PRO A 223 -3.09 -1.30 39.13
CA PRO A 223 -4.41 -1.64 38.62
C PRO A 223 -5.07 -0.43 37.95
N VAL A 224 -5.87 -0.69 36.92
CA VAL A 224 -6.74 0.34 36.33
C VAL A 224 -8.04 0.41 37.13
N LEU A 225 -8.21 1.46 37.92
CA LEU A 225 -9.30 1.63 38.88
C LEU A 225 -10.61 2.07 38.20
N ALA A 226 -10.54 2.88 37.16
CA ALA A 226 -11.71 3.37 36.43
C ALA A 226 -11.39 3.71 34.98
N GLN A 227 -12.44 3.81 34.16
CA GLN A 227 -12.36 4.32 32.79
C GLN A 227 -13.51 5.30 32.56
N GLY A 228 -13.19 6.56 32.29
CA GLY A 228 -14.15 7.66 32.22
C GLY A 228 -14.20 8.51 33.48
N ALA A 229 -15.07 9.53 33.46
CA ALA A 229 -15.26 10.52 34.52
C ALA A 229 -16.74 10.86 34.73
N THR A 230 -17.64 9.87 34.62
CA THR A 230 -19.07 10.07 34.89
C THR A 230 -19.37 9.95 36.39
N PRO A 231 -20.51 10.48 36.89
CA PRO A 231 -20.86 10.39 38.31
C PRO A 231 -20.90 8.95 38.85
N GLN A 232 -21.41 8.00 38.07
CA GLN A 232 -21.42 6.57 38.43
C GLN A 232 -20.00 5.98 38.46
N ASP A 233 -19.09 6.51 37.63
CA ASP A 233 -17.67 6.14 37.69
C ASP A 233 -17.01 6.70 38.95
N GLY A 234 -17.52 7.80 39.52
CA GLY A 234 -17.02 8.39 40.76
C GLY A 234 -17.18 7.51 41.98
N GLU A 235 -18.39 6.97 42.21
CA GLU A 235 -18.64 6.05 43.32
C GLU A 235 -17.80 4.78 43.19
N ARG A 236 -17.71 4.23 41.98
CA ARG A 236 -16.88 3.06 41.68
C ARG A 236 -15.40 3.34 41.85
N LEU A 237 -14.93 4.49 41.38
CA LEU A 237 -13.54 4.93 41.54
C LEU A 237 -13.22 5.08 43.02
N TRP A 238 -14.09 5.73 43.79
CA TRP A 238 -13.90 5.91 45.22
C TRP A 238 -13.83 4.58 45.97
N ALA A 239 -14.78 3.67 45.70
CA ALA A 239 -14.75 2.32 46.28
C ALA A 239 -13.46 1.57 45.90
N ASN A 240 -13.02 1.65 44.65
CA ASN A 240 -11.79 0.99 44.20
C ASN A 240 -10.52 1.57 44.83
N VAL A 241 -10.47 2.89 45.08
CA VAL A 241 -9.37 3.53 45.84
C VAL A 241 -9.31 2.99 47.26
N GLN A 242 -10.47 2.86 47.92
CA GLN A 242 -10.55 2.29 49.26
C GLN A 242 -10.16 0.81 49.29
N PHE A 243 -10.56 0.02 48.30
CA PHE A 243 -10.19 -1.40 48.22
C PHE A 243 -8.72 -1.63 47.85
N ALA A 244 -8.10 -0.70 47.14
CA ALA A 244 -6.69 -0.77 46.77
C ALA A 244 -5.75 -0.34 47.90
N SER A 245 -6.29 0.25 48.96
CA SER A 245 -5.52 0.76 50.10
C SER A 245 -5.68 -0.17 51.31
N GLU A 246 -4.60 -0.41 52.05
CA GLU A 246 -4.64 -1.24 53.25
C GLU A 246 -5.32 -0.52 54.42
N GLU A 247 -5.19 0.81 54.46
CA GLU A 247 -5.78 1.69 55.47
C GLU A 247 -6.89 2.56 54.87
N PRO A 248 -7.87 3.00 55.68
CA PRO A 248 -8.90 3.92 55.23
C PRO A 248 -8.30 5.23 54.72
N VAL A 249 -8.52 5.53 53.44
CA VAL A 249 -8.04 6.76 52.81
C VAL A 249 -9.01 7.89 53.11
N GLY A 250 -8.48 9.03 53.54
CA GLY A 250 -9.18 10.29 53.74
C GLY A 250 -8.70 11.40 52.80
N SER A 251 -7.57 11.24 52.10
CA SER A 251 -7.11 12.20 51.09
C SER A 251 -6.57 11.52 49.84
N VAL A 252 -6.94 12.04 48.67
CA VAL A 252 -6.58 11.47 47.36
C VAL A 252 -5.84 12.49 46.50
N GLY A 253 -4.64 12.14 46.05
CA GLY A 253 -3.87 12.87 45.06
C GLY A 253 -4.30 12.48 43.64
N VAL A 254 -4.63 13.47 42.81
CA VAL A 254 -4.98 13.27 41.41
C VAL A 254 -3.87 13.84 40.54
N VAL A 255 -3.04 12.95 39.98
CA VAL A 255 -1.85 13.32 39.20
C VAL A 255 -2.05 12.96 37.73
N PRO A 256 -2.14 13.94 36.82
CA PRO A 256 -2.20 13.66 35.39
C PRO A 256 -0.83 13.35 34.78
N VAL A 257 -0.77 12.40 33.84
CA VAL A 257 0.44 12.06 33.07
C VAL A 257 0.85 13.20 32.13
N SER A 258 -0.12 13.89 31.54
CA SER A 258 0.10 15.03 30.66
C SER A 258 -0.95 16.11 30.90
N ALA A 259 -0.80 17.29 30.28
CA ALA A 259 -1.74 18.40 30.46
C ALA A 259 -3.18 18.02 30.05
N VAL A 260 -3.96 17.57 31.03
CA VAL A 260 -5.39 17.25 30.95
C VAL A 260 -6.10 17.95 32.09
N ASP A 261 -7.28 18.50 31.80
CA ASP A 261 -8.10 19.05 32.85
C ASP A 261 -8.76 17.94 33.66
N THR A 262 -8.28 17.77 34.89
CA THR A 262 -8.79 16.80 35.85
C THR A 262 -9.95 17.36 36.69
N GLN A 263 -10.44 18.57 36.42
CA GLN A 263 -11.47 19.23 37.23
C GLN A 263 -12.77 18.42 37.33
N GLN A 264 -13.25 17.88 36.20
CA GLN A 264 -14.45 17.05 36.20
C GLN A 264 -14.26 15.78 37.04
N LEU A 265 -13.12 15.10 36.88
CA LEU A 265 -12.79 13.89 37.64
C LEU A 265 -12.68 14.18 39.14
N CYS A 266 -12.00 15.27 39.51
CA CYS A 266 -11.87 15.70 40.90
C CYS A 266 -13.23 16.03 41.52
N GLY A 267 -14.11 16.70 40.77
CA GLY A 267 -15.46 17.02 41.22
C GLY A 267 -16.32 15.77 41.47
N VAL A 268 -16.28 14.82 40.53
CA VAL A 268 -16.98 13.54 40.64
C VAL A 268 -16.46 12.71 41.82
N LEU A 269 -15.14 12.64 42.01
CA LEU A 269 -14.52 11.95 43.14
C LEU A 269 -14.88 12.60 44.47
N LYS A 270 -14.83 13.94 44.52
CA LYS A 270 -15.24 14.73 45.70
C LYS A 270 -16.67 14.42 46.10
N THR A 271 -17.62 14.43 45.14
CA THR A 271 -19.03 14.07 45.41
C THR A 271 -19.17 12.62 45.91
N ALA A 272 -18.41 11.67 45.36
CA ALA A 272 -18.42 10.30 45.86
C ALA A 272 -17.88 10.17 47.29
N MET A 273 -16.88 10.97 47.65
CA MET A 273 -16.32 11.01 49.00
C MET A 273 -17.28 11.66 50.02
N GLU A 274 -18.20 12.54 49.60
CA GLU A 274 -19.14 13.23 50.52
C GLU A 274 -19.99 12.28 51.36
N ALA A 275 -20.22 11.04 50.89
CA ALA A 275 -20.94 10.01 51.64
C ALA A 275 -20.24 9.61 52.95
N GLN A 276 -18.91 9.69 53.00
CA GLN A 276 -18.10 9.32 54.16
C GLN A 276 -17.41 10.54 54.79
N TRP A 277 -17.16 11.61 54.02
CA TRP A 277 -16.64 12.90 54.49
C TRP A 277 -17.55 14.05 54.03
N PRO A 278 -18.53 14.48 54.85
CA PRO A 278 -19.48 15.54 54.48
C PRO A 278 -18.85 16.89 54.08
N GLN A 279 -17.58 17.12 54.46
CA GLN A 279 -16.81 18.32 54.12
C GLN A 279 -15.72 18.06 53.06
N ALA A 280 -15.91 17.05 52.21
CA ALA A 280 -14.99 16.76 51.12
C ALA A 280 -14.82 18.01 50.22
N HIS A 281 -13.60 18.26 49.76
CA HIS A 281 -13.27 19.45 48.99
C HIS A 281 -12.09 19.19 48.06
N VAL A 282 -12.00 19.98 46.99
CA VAL A 282 -10.89 19.91 46.03
C VAL A 282 -9.90 21.01 46.36
N VAL A 283 -8.63 20.66 46.49
CA VAL A 283 -7.53 21.60 46.71
C VAL A 283 -6.60 21.54 45.51
N ALA A 284 -6.37 22.69 44.85
CA ALA A 284 -5.36 22.78 43.81
C ALA A 284 -3.97 22.86 44.46
N ILE A 285 -3.08 21.95 44.08
CA ILE A 285 -1.68 21.98 44.48
C ILE A 285 -0.92 22.73 43.40
N GLU A 286 -0.56 23.98 43.71
CA GLU A 286 0.16 24.85 42.80
C GLU A 286 1.58 25.08 43.32
N GLY A 287 2.55 24.99 42.41
CA GLY A 287 3.95 25.28 42.72
C GLY A 287 4.63 24.22 43.59
N GLY A 288 5.89 24.50 43.94
CA GLY A 288 6.78 23.59 44.66
C GLY A 288 6.74 23.69 46.19
N ASP A 289 5.61 24.04 46.80
CA ASP A 289 5.49 24.15 48.26
C ASP A 289 5.01 22.83 48.88
N LEU A 290 5.97 22.03 49.37
CA LEU A 290 5.70 20.78 50.07
C LEU A 290 4.86 20.98 51.34
N ALA A 291 5.07 22.07 52.09
CA ALA A 291 4.35 22.28 53.35
C ALA A 291 2.87 22.62 53.11
N ALA A 292 2.56 23.34 52.04
CA ALA A 292 1.18 23.54 51.60
C ALA A 292 0.52 22.23 51.16
N ALA A 293 1.23 21.41 50.39
CA ALA A 293 0.74 20.09 49.97
C ALA A 293 0.47 19.17 51.17
N THR A 294 1.39 19.09 52.14
CA THR A 294 1.21 18.27 53.36
C THR A 294 -0.02 18.69 54.15
N ARG A 295 -0.21 19.99 54.38
CA ARG A 295 -1.42 20.49 55.09
C ARG A 295 -2.72 20.14 54.36
N ALA A 296 -2.70 20.16 53.02
CA ALA A 296 -3.83 19.74 52.21
C ALA A 296 -4.08 18.23 52.32
N GLY A 297 -3.02 17.41 52.32
CA GLY A 297 -3.07 15.95 52.47
C GLY A 297 -3.56 15.48 53.84
N ASP A 298 -3.25 16.22 54.91
CA ASP A 298 -3.71 15.93 56.27
C ASP A 298 -5.21 16.26 56.47
N SER A 299 -5.81 17.01 55.55
CA SER A 299 -7.22 17.39 55.62
C SER A 299 -8.12 16.23 55.17
N ALA A 300 -8.97 15.74 56.07
CA ALA A 300 -9.90 14.65 55.77
C ALA A 300 -10.92 15.08 54.70
N GLY A 301 -11.17 14.21 53.71
CA GLY A 301 -12.01 14.49 52.55
C GLY A 301 -11.32 15.31 51.45
N ALA A 302 -9.99 15.49 51.48
CA ALA A 302 -9.30 16.31 50.49
C ALA A 302 -9.02 15.56 49.18
N VAL A 303 -9.35 16.19 48.05
CA VAL A 303 -8.95 15.78 46.70
C VAL A 303 -7.90 16.77 46.18
N LEU A 304 -6.64 16.34 46.12
CA LEU A 304 -5.51 17.18 45.73
C LEU A 304 -5.37 17.15 44.20
N LYS A 305 -5.88 18.20 43.53
CA LYS A 305 -5.73 18.39 42.08
C LYS A 305 -4.31 18.87 41.78
N CYS A 306 -3.52 18.04 41.11
CA CYS A 306 -2.15 18.36 40.75
C CYS A 306 -2.02 18.71 39.25
N ALA A 307 -1.03 19.54 38.92
CA ALA A 307 -0.53 19.69 37.55
C ALA A 307 0.36 18.48 37.17
N PRO A 308 0.57 18.18 35.88
CA PRO A 308 1.49 17.13 35.45
C PRO A 308 2.92 17.36 35.95
N LEU A 309 3.69 16.30 36.15
CA LEU A 309 5.10 16.39 36.57
C LEU A 309 5.97 17.20 35.59
N ALA A 310 5.61 17.19 34.30
CA ALA A 310 6.28 17.98 33.27
C ALA A 310 6.23 19.50 33.54
N ASP A 311 5.23 19.98 34.29
CA ASP A 311 5.04 21.40 34.60
C ASP A 311 5.70 21.82 35.93
N GLY A 312 6.17 20.86 36.73
CA GLY A 312 6.91 21.10 37.98
C GLY A 312 6.65 20.07 39.09
N MET A 313 7.13 20.38 40.29
CA MET A 313 7.14 19.44 41.43
C MET A 313 5.80 19.32 42.18
N ALA A 314 4.75 20.04 41.76
CA ALA A 314 3.45 20.05 42.42
C ALA A 314 2.84 18.65 42.52
N ALA A 315 2.93 17.84 41.46
CA ALA A 315 2.47 16.46 41.47
C ALA A 315 3.26 15.56 42.43
N ALA A 316 4.58 15.71 42.50
CA ALA A 316 5.41 14.94 43.41
C ALA A 316 5.07 15.24 44.88
N TYR A 317 4.89 16.52 45.21
CA TYR A 317 4.51 16.93 46.56
C TYR A 317 3.08 16.57 46.91
N GLY A 318 2.13 16.75 45.98
CA GLY A 318 0.75 16.34 46.16
C GLY A 318 0.61 14.83 46.36
N ALA A 319 1.34 14.02 45.58
CA ALA A 319 1.33 12.57 45.70
C ALA A 319 1.97 12.07 47.00
N ARG A 320 3.04 12.73 47.46
CA ARG A 320 3.68 12.43 48.75
C ARG A 320 2.80 12.80 49.94
N ALA A 321 2.03 13.88 49.81
CA ALA A 321 1.16 14.36 50.88
C ALA A 321 -0.17 13.59 50.97
N ALA A 322 -0.68 13.09 49.85
CA ALA A 322 -1.92 12.34 49.82
C ALA A 322 -1.74 10.91 50.38
N GLN A 323 -2.78 10.42 51.07
CA GLN A 323 -2.79 9.05 51.61
C GLN A 323 -2.89 7.99 50.50
N ALA A 324 -3.59 8.32 49.41
CA ALA A 324 -3.57 7.54 48.18
C ALA A 324 -3.44 8.45 46.96
N THR A 325 -2.74 7.99 45.93
CA THR A 325 -2.53 8.73 44.68
C THR A 325 -3.08 7.93 43.51
N ILE A 326 -3.92 8.57 42.70
CA ILE A 326 -4.37 8.06 41.42
C ILE A 326 -3.67 8.80 40.28
N VAL A 327 -3.23 8.04 39.29
CA VAL A 327 -2.61 8.60 38.08
C VAL A 327 -3.64 8.64 36.96
N VAL A 328 -3.81 9.80 36.35
CA VAL A 328 -4.78 10.02 35.26
C VAL A 328 -4.06 10.02 33.93
N ALA A 329 -4.42 9.08 33.05
CA ALA A 329 -3.84 8.95 31.72
C ALA A 329 -4.92 9.04 30.63
N ARG A 330 -4.61 9.75 29.55
CA ARG A 330 -5.47 9.92 28.38
C ARG A 330 -5.26 8.80 27.36
N THR A 331 -6.36 8.18 26.96
CA THR A 331 -6.33 7.23 25.84
C THR A 331 -5.91 7.96 24.56
N TRP A 332 -5.13 7.28 23.72
CA TRP A 332 -4.61 7.78 22.43
C TRP A 332 -3.62 8.96 22.47
N LYS A 333 -3.61 9.76 23.55
CA LYS A 333 -2.71 10.93 23.70
C LYS A 333 -1.48 10.61 24.53
N ASP A 334 -1.65 9.90 25.64
CA ASP A 334 -0.52 9.54 26.50
C ASP A 334 0.14 8.26 26.01
N SER A 335 1.47 8.20 26.16
CA SER A 335 2.28 7.05 25.80
C SER A 335 2.55 6.15 27.00
N GLN A 336 2.82 4.87 26.75
CA GLN A 336 3.31 3.95 27.78
C GLN A 336 4.58 4.48 28.47
N ALA A 337 5.50 5.06 27.68
CA ALA A 337 6.73 5.64 28.22
C ALA A 337 6.46 6.79 29.21
N ALA A 338 5.61 7.76 28.83
CA ALA A 338 5.28 8.88 29.70
C ALA A 338 4.59 8.43 31.01
N LEU A 339 3.71 7.42 30.91
CA LEU A 339 3.09 6.82 32.09
C LEU A 339 4.13 6.14 33.00
N CYS A 340 5.03 5.32 32.44
CA CYS A 340 6.09 4.69 33.22
C CYS A 340 7.01 5.71 33.91
N ASP A 341 7.38 6.78 33.21
CA ASP A 341 8.27 7.80 33.76
C ASP A 341 7.56 8.58 34.88
N THR A 342 6.29 8.92 34.69
CA THR A 342 5.43 9.52 35.74
C THR A 342 5.39 8.61 36.98
N LEU A 343 5.14 7.31 36.82
CA LEU A 343 5.06 6.38 37.93
C LEU A 343 6.39 6.23 38.67
N LYS A 344 7.51 6.16 37.96
CA LYS A 344 8.85 6.12 38.57
C LYS A 344 9.14 7.39 39.37
N GLU A 345 8.81 8.55 38.83
CA GLU A 345 9.01 9.83 39.53
C GLU A 345 8.13 9.93 40.79
N LEU A 346 6.88 9.48 40.72
CA LEU A 346 6.00 9.42 41.90
C LEU A 346 6.51 8.43 42.95
N GLN A 347 7.05 7.29 42.53
CA GLN A 347 7.68 6.33 43.42
C GLN A 347 8.92 6.92 44.10
N LEU A 348 9.75 7.66 43.36
CA LEU A 348 10.91 8.39 43.92
C LEU A 348 10.48 9.47 44.92
N ALA A 349 9.36 10.14 44.67
CA ALA A 349 8.78 11.13 45.59
C ALA A 349 8.19 10.49 46.87
N GLY A 350 8.04 9.16 46.90
CA GLY A 350 7.41 8.42 47.99
C GLY A 350 5.88 8.54 47.99
N GLY A 351 5.27 8.81 46.83
CA GLY A 351 3.82 8.84 46.69
C GLY A 351 3.21 7.43 46.70
N ASN A 352 2.09 7.26 47.40
CA ASN A 352 1.36 6.00 47.46
C ASN A 352 0.45 5.83 46.23
N VAL A 353 0.99 5.36 45.10
CA VAL A 353 0.20 5.17 43.88
C VAL A 353 -0.63 3.90 43.97
N VAL A 354 -1.95 4.06 44.11
CA VAL A 354 -2.89 2.94 44.28
C VAL A 354 -3.49 2.44 42.96
N GLY A 355 -3.39 3.24 41.90
CA GLY A 355 -3.82 2.81 40.57
C GLY A 355 -4.01 3.93 39.56
N ILE A 356 -4.53 3.55 38.39
CA ILE A 356 -4.59 4.38 37.18
C ILE A 356 -6.04 4.58 36.76
N VAL A 357 -6.37 5.80 36.34
CA VAL A 357 -7.66 6.16 35.74
C VAL A 357 -7.43 6.51 34.28
N LEU A 358 -8.15 5.83 33.39
CA LEU A 358 -8.12 6.12 31.96
C LEU A 358 -9.24 7.08 31.60
N VAL A 359 -8.91 8.20 30.96
CA VAL A 359 -9.86 9.18 30.41
C VAL A 359 -9.64 9.32 28.90
N ASP A 360 -10.60 9.86 28.16
CA ASP A 360 -10.49 10.05 26.70
C ASP A 360 -9.89 11.42 26.30
#